data_AF-A0A5E9AAK4-F1
#
_entry.id   AF-A0A5E9AAK4-F1
#
_cell.length_a   1.000
_cell.length_b   1.000
_cell.length_c   1.000
_cell.angle_alpha   90.00
_cell.angle_beta   90.00
_cell.angle_gamma   90.00
#
_symmetry.space_group_name_H-M   'P 1'
#
loop_
_entity.id
_entity.type
_entity.pdbx_description
1 polymer ?
#
loop_
_entity_poly.entity_id
_entity_poly.type
_entity_poly.pdbx_seq_one_letter_code
_entity_poly.pdbx_strand_id
1 'polypeptide(L)' 'MIRLVFRELVGMFVDDGNLALLALILIALVTAAVKLLGLPPLIGGLLLLAGYLAILLQST' A
#
# COMPACT_ATOMS: atom_id res chain seq x y z
N MET A 1 -4.37 1.37 22.80
CA MET A 1 -3.11 0.71 22.40
C MET A 1 -3.02 0.52 20.89
N ILE A 2 -3.85 -0.32 20.25
CA ILE A 2 -3.80 -0.59 18.79
C ILE A 2 -3.85 0.69 17.92
N ARG A 3 -4.71 1.66 18.24
CA ARG A 3 -4.80 2.92 17.49
C ARG A 3 -3.54 3.80 17.60
N LEU A 4 -2.76 3.62 18.66
CA LEU A 4 -1.50 4.34 18.87
C LEU A 4 -0.39 3.70 18.04
N VAL A 5 -0.27 2.37 18.12
CA VAL A 5 0.69 1.57 17.34
C VAL A 5 0.51 1.78 15.84
N PHE A 6 -0.74 1.79 15.35
CA PHE A 6 -1.02 2.09 13.95
C PHE A 6 -0.58 3.50 13.55
N ARG A 7 -0.69 4.46 14.47
CA ARG A 7 -0.37 5.85 14.20
C ARG A 7 1.14 6.11 14.24
N GLU A 8 1.88 5.39 15.09
CA GLU A 8 3.35 5.36 15.08
C GLU A 8 3.91 4.64 13.85
N LEU A 9 3.31 3.51 13.46
CA LEU A 9 3.71 2.78 12.24
C LEU A 9 3.46 3.62 10.98
N VAL A 10 2.28 4.24 10.86
CA VAL A 10 1.98 5.18 9.78
C VAL A 10 2.89 6.41 9.86
N GLY A 11 3.19 6.90 11.07
CA GLY A 11 4.11 8.00 11.30
C GLY A 11 5.52 7.71 10.77
N MET A 12 6.04 6.51 11.02
CA MET A 12 7.35 6.07 10.54
C MET A 12 7.39 5.94 9.00
N PHE A 13 6.34 5.38 8.39
CA PHE A 13 6.21 5.31 6.93
C PHE A 13 6.12 6.69 6.25
N VAL A 14 5.48 7.65 6.92
CA VAL A 14 5.38 9.05 6.46
C VAL A 14 6.71 9.79 6.62
N ASP A 15 7.42 9.54 7.73
CA ASP A 15 8.74 10.13 7.99
C ASP A 15 9.79 9.63 6.99
N ASP A 16 9.69 8.37 6.55
CA ASP A 16 10.56 7.79 5.52
C ASP A 16 10.28 8.30 4.10
N GLY A 17 9.22 9.08 3.87
CA GLY A 17 8.90 9.84 2.64
C GLY A 17 8.80 9.04 1.33
N ASN A 18 9.90 8.42 0.92
CA ASN A 18 10.07 7.48 -0.19
C ASN A 18 9.13 6.26 -0.08
N LEU A 19 8.94 5.70 1.12
CA LEU A 19 8.03 4.55 1.32
C LEU A 19 6.56 4.93 1.13
N ALA A 20 6.16 6.09 1.64
CA ALA A 20 4.82 6.63 1.39
C ALA A 20 4.58 6.89 -0.10
N LEU A 21 5.59 7.39 -0.80
CA LEU A 21 5.53 7.64 -2.24
C LEU A 21 5.41 6.35 -3.06
N LEU A 22 6.22 5.33 -2.74
CA LEU A 22 6.13 3.99 -3.35
C LEU A 22 4.77 3.33 -3.11
N ALA A 23 4.24 3.41 -1.89
CA ALA A 23 2.92 2.90 -1.56
C ALA A 23 1.82 3.62 -2.35
N LEU A 24 1.87 4.96 -2.44
CA LEU A 24 0.92 5.75 -3.23
C LEU A 24 0.99 5.41 -4.72
N ILE A 25 2.19 5.26 -5.28
CA ILE A 25 2.39 4.86 -6.68
C ILE A 25 1.81 3.47 -6.91
N LEU A 26 2.09 2.50 -6.03
CA LEU A 26 1.57 1.15 -6.12
C LEU A 26 0.03 1.15 -6.07
N ILE A 27 -0.55 1.92 -5.15
CA ILE A 27 -2.00 2.08 -5.04
C ILE A 27 -2.59 2.68 -6.31
N ALA A 28 -2.01 3.77 -6.82
CA ALA A 28 -2.46 4.41 -8.05
C ALA A 28 -2.38 3.48 -9.26
N LEU A 29 -1.28 2.71 -9.39
CA LEU A 29 -1.04 1.81 -10.52
C LEU A 29 -2.00 0.61 -10.49
N VAL A 30 -2.20 -0.02 -9.33
CA VAL A 30 -3.15 -1.13 -9.20
C VAL A 30 -4.59 -0.64 -9.36
N THR A 31 -4.95 0.53 -8.82
CA THR A 31 -6.28 1.11 -9.01
C THR A 31 -6.55 1.45 -10.47
N ALA A 32 -5.56 2.01 -11.17
CA ALA A 32 -5.64 2.27 -12.60
C ALA A 32 -5.78 0.98 -13.40
N ALA A 33 -4.99 -0.05 -13.09
CA ALA A 33 -5.06 -1.35 -13.74
C ALA A 33 -6.44 -2.02 -13.55
N VAL A 34 -6.99 -1.98 -12.33
CA VAL A 34 -8.32 -2.54 -12.03
C VAL A 34 -9.41 -1.78 -12.79
N LYS A 35 -9.32 -0.45 -12.85
CA LYS A 35 -10.30 0.39 -13.54
C LYS A 35 -10.22 0.28 -15.06
N LEU A 36 -9.02 0.19 -15.63
CA LEU A 36 -8.80 0.09 -17.09
C LEU A 36 -9.06 -1.31 -17.65
N LEU A 37 -8.70 -2.37 -16.91
CA LEU A 37 -8.95 -3.74 -17.33
C LEU A 37 -10.32 -4.28 -16.89
N GLY A 38 -11.10 -3.50 -16.13
CA GLY A 38 -12.40 -3.93 -15.61
C GLY A 38 -12.30 -5.15 -14.68
N LEU A 39 -11.13 -5.33 -14.05
CA LEU A 39 -10.87 -6.49 -13.21
C LEU A 39 -11.80 -6.47 -11.98
N PRO A 40 -12.25 -7.63 -11.49
CA PRO A 40 -13.04 -7.71 -10.27
C PRO A 40 -12.33 -6.95 -9.13
N PRO A 41 -13.02 -6.04 -8.42
CA PRO A 41 -12.41 -5.20 -7.39
C PRO A 41 -11.79 -6.02 -6.25
N LEU A 42 -12.21 -7.27 -6.06
CA LEU A 42 -11.58 -8.22 -5.13
C LEU A 42 -10.14 -8.58 -5.52
N ILE A 43 -9.85 -8.75 -6.82
CA ILE A 43 -8.51 -9.07 -7.31
C ILE A 43 -7.60 -7.85 -7.17
N GLY A 44 -8.14 -6.66 -7.45
CA GLY A 44 -7.47 -5.39 -7.19
C GLY A 44 -7.08 -5.21 -5.73
N GLY A 45 -8.02 -5.47 -4.81
CA GLY A 45 -7.77 -5.45 -3.37
C GLY A 45 -6.70 -6.45 -2.94
N LEU A 46 -6.71 -7.68 -3.47
CA LEU A 46 -5.69 -8.70 -3.21
C LEU A 46 -4.30 -8.29 -3.71
N LEU A 47 -4.22 -7.68 -4.89
CA LEU A 47 -2.97 -7.15 -5.45
C LEU A 47 -2.40 -6.00 -4.61
N LEU A 48 -3.26 -5.10 -4.12
CA LEU A 48 -2.86 -4.05 -3.19
C LEU A 48 -2.35 -4.63 -1.87
N LEU A 49 -3.04 -5.62 -1.32
CA LEU A 49 -2.67 -6.26 -0.06
C LEU A 49 -1.32 -6.97 -0.20
N ALA A 50 -1.12 -7.73 -1.28
CA ALA A 50 0.14 -8.39 -1.58
C ALA A 50 1.28 -7.39 -1.85
N GLY A 51 1.02 -6.32 -2.60
CA GLY A 51 2.03 -5.30 -2.90
C GLY A 51 2.41 -4.47 -1.67
N TYR A 52 1.46 -4.15 -0.79
CA TYR A 52 1.74 -3.46 0.48
C TYR A 52 2.55 -4.36 1.42
N LEU A 53 2.28 -5.67 1.43
CA LEU A 53 3.04 -6.66 2.20
C LEU A 53 4.47 -6.83 1.66
N ALA A 54 4.64 -6.80 0.33
CA ALA A 54 5.95 -6.85 -0.32
C ALA A 54 6.81 -5.61 -0.01
N ILE A 55 6.20 -4.42 -0.02
CA ILE A 55 6.89 -3.18 0.39
C ILE A 55 7.33 -3.27 1.86
N LEU A 56 6.45 -3.77 2.74
CA LEU A 56 6.76 -3.95 4.15
C LEU A 56 7.93 -4.92 4.38
N LEU A 57 7.94 -6.04 3.63
CA LEU A 57 9.01 -7.04 3.64
C LEU A 57 10.33 -6.50 3.10
N GLN A 58 10.29 -5.64 2.08
CA GLN A 58 11.49 -5.04 1.50
C GLN A 58 12.06 -3.90 2.36
N SER A 59 11.22 -3.34 3.25
CA SER A 59 11.62 -2.33 4.25
C SER A 59 12.11 -2.91 5.58
N THR A 60 12.17 -4.24 5.71
CA THR A 60 12.77 -4.93 6.87
C THR A 60 14.15 -5.44 6.50
#